data_AF-A0A0K0INL5-F1
#
_entry.id   AF-A0A0K0INL5-F1
#
_cell.length_a   1.000
_cell.length_b   1.000
_cell.length_c   1.000
_cell.angle_alpha   90.00
_cell.angle_beta   90.00
_cell.angle_gamma   90.00
#
_symmetry.space_group_name_H-M   'P 1'
#
loop_
_entity.id
_entity.type
_entity.pdbx_description
1 polymer ?
#
loop_
_entity_poly.entity_id
_entity_poly.type
_entity_poly.pdbx_seq_one_letter_code
_entity_poly.pdbx_strand_id
1 'polypeptide(L)'
;MIAVNCLILVLSVMELMLTSSIYDFIVTHELFYAYPKKTILIAPSQSLLKYIAISLSFFLSFASITHFSYRYQRLTHTYFTIMYRIAQFACAVLHAICSSNSFQTTQKLAIFISGDEEENFIAAAWWYTLRLRFSTILFAATSILILFLFFLNIRKNHRQSISYDLLIVERKEGMFYL
;
A
#
# COMPACT_ATOMS: atom_id res chain seq x y z
N MET A 1 4.57 -16.25 -1.66
CA MET A 1 3.28 -15.54 -1.66
C MET A 1 2.81 -15.25 -0.24
N ILE A 2 2.60 -16.27 0.62
CA ILE A 2 2.21 -16.06 2.04
C ILE A 2 3.18 -15.13 2.77
N ALA A 3 4.50 -15.40 2.72
CA ALA A 3 5.50 -14.55 3.38
C ALA A 3 5.43 -13.07 2.95
N VAL A 4 5.14 -12.79 1.68
CA VAL A 4 5.02 -11.41 1.17
C VAL A 4 3.74 -10.76 1.68
N ASN A 5 2.61 -11.48 1.73
CA ASN A 5 1.39 -10.98 2.37
C ASN A 5 1.58 -10.74 3.87
N CYS A 6 2.32 -11.60 4.59
CA CYS A 6 2.65 -11.37 6.00
C CYS A 6 3.51 -10.11 6.17
N LEU A 7 4.49 -9.90 5.30
CA LEU A 7 5.30 -8.68 5.31
C LEU A 7 4.44 -7.44 5.07
N ILE A 8 3.51 -7.48 4.10
CA ILE A 8 2.58 -6.37 3.83
C ILE A 8 1.69 -6.11 5.05
N LEU A 9 1.19 -7.14 5.75
CA LEU A 9 0.43 -6.95 6.99
C LEU A 9 1.24 -6.20 8.06
N VAL A 10 2.50 -6.60 8.27
CA VAL A 10 3.38 -5.91 9.23
C VAL A 10 3.60 -4.46 8.81
N LEU A 11 3.85 -4.21 7.52
CA LEU A 11 4.00 -2.85 6.98
C LEU A 11 2.73 -2.03 7.15
N SER A 12 1.54 -2.58 6.91
CA SER A 12 0.27 -1.89 7.14
C SER A 12 0.11 -1.45 8.60
N VAL A 13 0.53 -2.28 9.56
CA VAL A 13 0.50 -1.91 10.99
C VAL A 13 1.50 -0.80 11.28
N MET A 14 2.72 -0.87 10.73
CA MET A 14 3.72 0.18 10.88
C MET A 14 3.26 1.51 10.28
N GLU A 15 2.66 1.46 9.09
CA GLU A 15 2.07 2.62 8.40
C GLU A 15 0.92 3.22 9.20
N LEU A 16 0.08 2.40 9.83
CA LEU A 16 -0.98 2.87 10.72
C LEU A 16 -0.41 3.67 11.89
N MET A 17 0.55 3.08 12.61
CA MET A 17 1.19 3.74 13.75
C MET A 17 1.88 5.05 13.34
N LEU A 18 2.61 5.03 12.22
CA LEU A 18 3.30 6.21 11.73
C LEU A 18 2.32 7.29 11.27
N THR A 19 1.28 6.93 10.53
CA THR A 19 0.23 7.86 10.08
C THR A 19 -0.47 8.49 11.27
N SER A 20 -0.85 7.71 12.28
CA SER A 20 -1.45 8.24 13.51
C SER A 20 -0.50 9.16 14.29
N SER A 21 0.81 8.93 14.23
CA SER A 21 1.79 9.84 14.86
C SER A 21 2.01 11.15 14.09
N ILE A 22 1.69 11.20 12.79
CA ILE A 22 1.78 12.41 11.97
C ILE A 22 0.49 13.23 12.11
N TYR A 23 -0.66 12.57 12.02
CA TYR A 23 -1.98 13.20 12.15
C TYR A 23 -2.46 13.12 13.59
N ASP A 24 -1.66 13.69 14.48
CA ASP A 24 -1.98 13.84 15.89
C ASP A 24 -2.99 14.98 16.12
N PHE A 25 -3.26 15.31 17.38
CA PHE A 25 -4.17 16.39 17.74
C PHE A 25 -3.80 17.73 17.09
N ILE A 26 -2.51 18.05 17.00
CA ILE A 26 -2.02 19.35 16.50
C ILE A 26 -2.30 19.46 15.00
N VAL A 27 -1.93 18.43 14.24
CA VAL A 27 -2.15 18.45 12.78
C VAL A 27 -3.65 18.36 12.47
N THR A 28 -4.41 17.51 13.16
CA THR A 28 -5.85 17.34 12.90
C THR A 28 -6.68 18.57 13.18
N HIS A 29 -6.27 19.42 14.14
CA HIS A 29 -6.94 20.68 14.45
C HIS A 29 -6.32 21.89 13.72
N GLU A 30 -5.50 21.66 12.70
CA GLU A 30 -4.87 22.70 11.88
C GLU A 30 -4.01 23.69 12.68
N LEU A 31 -3.49 23.26 13.83
CA LEU A 31 -2.64 24.06 14.71
C LEU A 31 -1.19 24.12 14.23
N PHE A 32 -0.82 23.29 13.24
CA PHE A 32 0.51 23.28 12.62
C PHE A 32 0.54 24.09 11.31
N TYR A 33 0.81 25.39 11.43
CA TYR A 33 0.85 26.34 10.32
C TYR A 33 2.11 27.22 10.34
N ALA A 34 2.50 27.74 9.16
CA ALA A 34 3.59 28.71 9.05
C ALA A 34 3.07 30.15 9.22
N TYR A 35 3.76 30.94 10.06
CA TYR A 35 3.55 32.38 10.21
C TYR A 35 4.27 33.15 9.07
N PRO A 36 3.84 34.37 8.67
CA PRO A 36 2.65 35.12 9.05
C PRO A 36 1.36 34.73 8.31
N LYS A 37 1.46 33.98 7.20
CA LYS A 37 0.31 33.71 6.32
C LYS A 37 -0.66 32.64 6.84
N LYS A 38 -0.41 32.05 8.02
CA LYS A 38 -1.13 30.89 8.59
C LYS A 38 -1.32 29.75 7.57
N THR A 39 -0.28 29.49 6.80
CA THR A 39 -0.34 28.44 5.77
C THR A 39 -0.28 27.08 6.45
N ILE A 40 -1.34 26.28 6.34
CA ILE A 40 -1.34 24.89 6.83
C ILE A 40 -0.25 24.10 6.10
N LEU A 41 0.67 23.52 6.88
CA LEU A 41 1.84 22.83 6.34
C LEU A 41 1.54 21.37 6.00
N ILE A 42 0.72 20.73 6.83
CA ILE A 42 0.25 19.36 6.65
C ILE A 42 -1.27 19.38 6.62
N ALA A 43 -1.87 19.05 5.48
CA ALA A 43 -3.32 19.09 5.33
C ALA A 43 -3.96 17.87 6.04
N PRO A 44 -4.90 18.07 6.99
CA PRO A 44 -5.55 16.97 7.72
C PRO A 44 -6.30 16.01 6.80
N SER A 45 -6.84 16.52 5.69
CA SER A 45 -7.58 15.74 4.70
C SER A 45 -6.77 14.61 4.06
N GLN A 46 -5.44 14.72 4.05
CA GLN A 46 -4.55 13.66 3.55
C GLN A 46 -4.57 12.40 4.44
N SER A 47 -4.95 12.52 5.71
CA SER A 47 -5.01 11.39 6.65
C SER A 47 -6.02 10.32 6.21
N LEU A 48 -7.20 10.73 5.76
CA LEU A 48 -8.27 9.85 5.31
C LEU A 48 -7.78 8.93 4.19
N LEU A 49 -7.10 9.51 3.19
CA LEU A 49 -6.58 8.76 2.04
C LEU A 49 -5.57 7.68 2.50
N LYS A 50 -4.67 8.04 3.43
CA LYS A 50 -3.69 7.12 3.99
C LYS A 50 -4.35 6.00 4.79
N TYR A 51 -5.33 6.30 5.64
CA TYR A 51 -6.07 5.27 6.38
C TYR A 51 -6.82 4.31 5.47
N ILE A 52 -7.41 4.80 4.38
CA ILE A 52 -8.05 3.94 3.36
C ILE A 52 -7.01 3.03 2.71
N ALA A 53 -5.86 3.57 2.31
CA ALA A 53 -4.78 2.80 1.68
C ALA A 53 -4.24 1.68 2.59
N ILE A 54 -4.01 2.01 3.86
CA ILE A 54 -3.53 1.08 4.89
C ILE A 54 -4.56 -0.01 5.16
N SER A 55 -5.83 0.36 5.33
CA SER A 55 -6.91 -0.59 5.59
C SER A 55 -7.06 -1.56 4.42
N LEU A 56 -7.01 -1.05 3.19
CA LEU A 56 -7.12 -1.87 1.99
C LEU A 56 -5.96 -2.87 1.87
N SER A 57 -4.70 -2.44 2.09
CA SER A 57 -3.55 -3.34 2.04
C SER A 57 -3.59 -4.40 3.15
N PHE A 58 -4.04 -4.02 4.34
CA PHE A 58 -4.25 -4.93 5.47
C PHE A 58 -5.30 -6.01 5.12
N PHE A 59 -6.51 -5.60 4.72
CA PHE A 59 -7.59 -6.54 4.44
C PHE A 59 -7.28 -7.44 3.23
N LEU A 60 -6.67 -6.91 2.17
CA LEU A 60 -6.28 -7.71 1.01
C LEU A 60 -5.24 -8.77 1.37
N SER A 61 -4.28 -8.43 2.23
CA SER A 61 -3.23 -9.37 2.67
C SER A 61 -3.78 -10.41 3.63
N PHE A 62 -4.63 -9.98 4.58
CA PHE A 62 -5.32 -10.88 5.51
C PHE A 62 -6.25 -11.86 4.79
N ALA A 63 -7.06 -11.38 3.85
CA ALA A 63 -7.92 -12.21 3.01
C ALA A 63 -7.11 -13.20 2.17
N SER A 64 -5.96 -12.79 1.64
CA SER A 64 -5.07 -13.68 0.87
C SER A 64 -4.56 -14.86 1.70
N ILE A 65 -4.14 -14.59 2.94
CA ILE A 65 -3.60 -15.60 3.85
C ILE A 65 -4.70 -16.58 4.25
N THR A 66 -5.86 -16.06 4.67
CA THR A 66 -7.00 -16.88 5.13
C THR A 66 -7.61 -17.70 3.99
N HIS A 67 -7.74 -17.14 2.79
CA HIS A 67 -8.23 -17.87 1.62
C HIS A 67 -7.25 -18.96 1.14
N PHE A 68 -5.93 -18.79 1.33
CA PHE A 68 -4.97 -19.85 1.02
C PHE A 68 -5.13 -21.06 1.97
N SER A 69 -5.62 -20.84 3.19
CA SER A 69 -5.87 -21.88 4.18
C SER A 69 -7.16 -22.67 3.91
N TYR A 70 -8.16 -22.09 3.26
CA TYR A 70 -9.44 -22.76 2.93
C TYR A 70 -9.51 -23.18 1.45
N ARG A 71 -9.20 -24.46 1.16
CA ARG A 71 -9.38 -25.08 -0.17
C ARG A 71 -10.87 -25.30 -0.50
N TYR A 72 -11.66 -24.28 -0.81
CA TYR A 72 -13.06 -24.50 -1.23
C TYR A 72 -13.49 -23.75 -2.49
N GLN A 73 -14.12 -24.54 -3.38
CA GLN A 73 -14.91 -24.22 -4.58
C GLN A 73 -14.24 -23.52 -5.79
N ARG A 74 -14.30 -24.22 -6.94
CA ARG A 74 -13.58 -23.93 -8.20
C ARG A 74 -14.20 -22.82 -9.06
N LEU A 75 -15.49 -22.51 -8.90
CA LEU A 75 -16.26 -21.59 -9.77
C LEU A 75 -16.38 -20.15 -9.21
N THR A 76 -16.60 -20.00 -7.89
CA THR A 76 -16.51 -18.70 -7.19
C THR A 76 -15.08 -18.15 -7.17
N HIS A 77 -14.09 -19.03 -7.37
CA HIS A 77 -12.67 -18.72 -7.38
C HIS A 77 -12.25 -17.75 -8.49
N THR A 78 -12.84 -17.84 -9.70
CA THR A 78 -12.38 -17.05 -10.85
C THR A 78 -12.74 -15.57 -10.73
N TYR A 79 -14.01 -15.25 -10.44
CA TYR A 79 -14.47 -13.88 -10.23
C TYR A 79 -13.79 -13.24 -9.02
N PHE A 80 -13.68 -13.99 -7.92
CA PHE A 80 -12.97 -13.55 -6.73
C PHE A 80 -11.49 -13.24 -7.04
N THR A 81 -10.82 -14.07 -7.84
CA THR A 81 -9.42 -13.86 -8.24
C THR A 81 -9.24 -12.61 -9.11
N ILE A 82 -10.16 -12.32 -10.03
CA ILE A 82 -10.09 -11.13 -10.89
C ILE A 82 -10.33 -9.87 -10.06
N MET A 83 -11.40 -9.84 -9.25
CA MET A 83 -11.70 -8.71 -8.37
C MET A 83 -10.57 -8.44 -7.38
N TYR A 84 -10.00 -9.50 -6.80
CA TYR A 84 -8.84 -9.41 -5.92
C TYR A 84 -7.63 -8.79 -6.62
N ARG A 85 -7.34 -9.15 -7.87
CA ARG A 85 -6.22 -8.57 -8.64
C ARG A 85 -6.44 -7.10 -8.97
N ILE A 86 -7.65 -6.72 -9.34
CA ILE A 86 -8.00 -5.31 -9.59
C ILE A 86 -7.82 -4.52 -8.29
N ALA A 87 -8.31 -5.04 -7.17
CA ALA A 87 -8.14 -4.43 -5.86
C ALA A 87 -6.67 -4.33 -5.45
N GLN A 88 -5.85 -5.35 -5.71
CA GLN A 88 -4.40 -5.31 -5.48
C GLN A 88 -3.73 -4.20 -6.28
N PHE A 89 -4.03 -4.10 -7.58
CA PHE A 89 -3.45 -3.06 -8.43
C PHE A 89 -3.88 -1.66 -7.98
N ALA A 90 -5.18 -1.46 -7.72
CA ALA A 90 -5.70 -0.20 -7.19
C ALA A 90 -5.06 0.16 -5.85
N CYS A 91 -4.85 -0.82 -4.96
CA CYS A 91 -4.16 -0.64 -3.69
C CYS A 91 -2.71 -0.19 -3.89
N ALA A 92 -1.97 -0.81 -4.82
CA ALA A 92 -0.60 -0.39 -5.13
C ALA A 92 -0.52 1.05 -5.64
N VAL A 93 -1.44 1.45 -6.52
CA VAL A 93 -1.53 2.84 -7.03
C VAL A 93 -1.85 3.81 -5.90
N LEU A 94 -2.80 3.47 -5.04
CA LEU A 94 -3.18 4.30 -3.90
C LEU A 94 -2.02 4.49 -2.91
N HIS A 95 -1.23 3.45 -2.66
CA HIS A 95 0.01 3.52 -1.87
C HIS A 95 1.05 4.43 -2.52
N ALA A 96 1.23 4.34 -3.84
CA ALA A 96 2.14 5.23 -4.56
C ALA A 96 1.71 6.71 -4.46
N ILE A 97 0.40 6.99 -4.54
CA ILE A 97 -0.14 8.33 -4.32
C ILE A 97 0.14 8.82 -2.89
N CYS A 98 -0.08 7.96 -1.88
CA CYS A 98 0.21 8.31 -0.48
C CYS A 98 1.70 8.58 -0.23
N SER A 99 2.58 7.84 -0.91
CA SER A 99 4.03 8.07 -0.90
C SER A 99 4.37 9.43 -1.51
N SER A 100 3.85 9.73 -2.71
CA SER A 100 4.06 11.01 -3.40
C SER A 100 3.57 12.20 -2.58
N ASN A 101 2.37 12.11 -1.98
CA ASN A 101 1.84 13.14 -1.10
C ASN A 101 2.73 13.38 0.12
N SER A 102 3.26 12.31 0.73
CA SER A 102 4.18 12.41 1.87
C SER A 102 5.50 13.07 1.46
N PHE A 103 6.02 12.74 0.27
CA PHE A 103 7.22 13.35 -0.28
C PHE A 103 7.05 14.85 -0.55
N GLN A 104 5.97 15.24 -1.24
CA GLN A 104 5.68 16.64 -1.53
C GLN A 104 5.49 17.46 -0.24
N THR A 105 4.80 16.90 0.75
CA THR A 105 4.61 17.55 2.07
C THR A 105 5.95 17.71 2.79
N THR A 106 6.83 16.71 2.72
CA THR A 106 8.20 16.80 3.27
C THR A 106 8.99 17.94 2.62
N GLN A 107 8.94 18.05 1.29
CA GLN A 107 9.63 19.13 0.56
C GLN A 107 9.08 20.50 0.94
N LYS A 108 7.76 20.62 1.09
CA LYS A 108 7.12 21.84 1.58
C LYS A 108 7.64 22.23 2.96
N LEU A 109 7.66 21.31 3.92
CA LEU A 109 8.18 21.58 5.28
C LEU A 109 9.66 21.99 5.27
N ALA A 110 10.48 21.36 4.43
CA ALA A 110 11.91 21.65 4.36
C ALA A 110 12.21 23.11 3.99
N ILE A 111 11.39 23.72 3.13
CA ILE A 111 11.52 25.14 2.74
C ILE A 111 11.28 26.06 3.95
N PHE A 112 10.30 25.75 4.80
CA PHE A 112 10.01 26.55 5.99
C PHE A 112 11.07 26.37 7.08
N ILE A 113 11.62 25.17 7.25
CA ILE A 113 12.73 24.93 8.20
C ILE A 113 13.96 25.79 7.87
N SER A 114 14.27 26.01 6.59
CA SER A 114 15.41 26.84 6.20
C SER A 114 15.19 28.35 6.34
N GLY A 115 13.96 28.80 6.56
CA GLY A 115 13.58 30.22 6.51
C GLY A 115 12.97 30.78 7.79
N ASP A 116 12.74 29.96 8.82
CA ASP A 116 12.16 30.39 10.10
C ASP A 116 13.23 30.54 11.18
N GLU A 117 13.05 31.49 12.11
CA GLU A 117 14.00 31.77 13.20
C GLU A 117 13.57 31.17 14.54
N GLU A 118 12.32 30.70 14.66
CA GLU A 118 11.78 30.19 15.93
C GLU A 118 12.18 28.72 16.17
N GLU A 119 13.10 28.50 17.12
CA GLU A 119 13.68 27.18 17.42
C GLU A 119 12.64 26.09 17.71
N ASN A 120 11.56 26.43 18.42
CA ASN A 120 10.47 25.49 18.75
C ASN A 120 9.72 25.02 17.50
N PHE A 121 9.47 25.94 16.56
CA PHE A 121 8.84 25.61 15.28
C PHE A 121 9.76 24.74 14.42
N ILE A 122 11.06 25.08 14.35
CA ILE A 122 12.05 24.29 13.63
C ILE A 122 12.11 22.85 14.18
N ALA A 123 12.16 22.69 15.50
CA ALA A 123 12.21 21.38 16.15
C ALA A 123 10.96 20.53 15.82
N ALA A 124 9.76 21.13 15.93
CA ALA A 124 8.51 20.47 15.57
C ALA A 124 8.45 20.11 14.07
N ALA A 125 8.84 21.05 13.20
CA ALA A 125 8.88 20.83 11.77
C ALA A 125 9.86 19.72 11.38
N TRP A 126 11.02 19.63 12.04
CA TRP A 126 11.97 18.53 11.84
C TRP A 126 11.38 17.18 12.26
N TRP A 127 10.69 17.15 13.40
CA TRP A 127 10.01 15.96 13.93
C TRP A 127 8.97 15.39 12.96
N TYR A 128 8.16 16.27 12.34
CA TYR A 128 7.20 15.88 11.29
C TYR A 128 7.88 15.52 9.97
N THR A 129 8.92 16.26 9.58
CA THR A 129 9.70 16.00 8.35
C THR A 129 10.27 14.59 8.36
N LEU A 130 10.87 14.17 9.48
CA LEU A 130 11.42 12.82 9.63
C LEU A 130 10.34 11.74 9.44
N ARG A 131 9.18 11.90 10.08
CA ARG A 131 8.06 10.95 9.94
C ARG A 131 7.48 10.91 8.54
N LEU A 132 7.35 12.07 7.88
CA LEU A 132 6.87 12.14 6.50
C LEU A 132 7.84 11.45 5.53
N ARG A 133 9.15 11.50 5.78
CA ARG A 133 10.16 10.72 5.03
C ARG A 133 9.99 9.22 5.24
N PHE A 134 9.86 8.77 6.50
CA PHE A 134 9.58 7.36 6.77
C PHE A 134 8.26 6.90 6.15
N SER A 135 7.22 7.75 6.18
CA SER A 135 5.92 7.50 5.55
C SER A 135 6.10 7.32 4.04
N THR A 136 6.86 8.21 3.39
CA THR A 136 7.20 8.10 1.96
C THR A 136 7.80 6.73 1.63
N ILE A 137 8.80 6.30 2.40
CA ILE A 137 9.52 5.05 2.18
C ILE A 137 8.60 3.84 2.41
N LEU A 138 7.83 3.82 3.50
CA LEU A 138 6.93 2.71 3.82
C LEU A 138 5.86 2.53 2.74
N PHE A 139 5.13 3.60 2.38
CA PHE A 139 4.11 3.53 1.34
C PHE A 139 4.70 3.12 -0.03
N ALA A 140 5.93 3.56 -0.35
CA ALA A 140 6.62 3.14 -1.57
C ALA A 140 6.98 1.65 -1.53
N ALA A 141 7.56 1.16 -0.42
CA ALA A 141 7.91 -0.23 -0.24
C ALA A 141 6.68 -1.15 -0.32
N THR A 142 5.59 -0.76 0.34
CA THR A 142 4.32 -1.50 0.30
C THR A 142 3.73 -1.53 -1.12
N SER A 143 3.76 -0.40 -1.85
CA SER A 143 3.35 -0.36 -3.26
C SER A 143 4.15 -1.35 -4.13
N ILE A 144 5.48 -1.34 -4.00
CA ILE A 144 6.38 -2.26 -4.74
C ILE A 144 6.08 -3.71 -4.40
N LEU A 145 5.89 -4.05 -3.12
CA LEU A 145 5.58 -5.41 -2.69
C LEU A 145 4.21 -5.90 -3.20
N ILE A 146 3.21 -5.03 -3.22
CA ILE A 146 1.88 -5.35 -3.78
C ILE A 146 1.99 -5.59 -5.30
N LEU A 147 2.71 -4.73 -6.04
CA LEU A 147 2.96 -4.94 -7.47
C LEU A 147 3.72 -6.23 -7.73
N PHE A 148 4.75 -6.52 -6.93
CA PHE A 148 5.49 -7.76 -7.02
C PHE A 148 4.58 -8.99 -6.83
N LEU A 149 3.70 -8.98 -5.81
CA LEU A 149 2.68 -10.01 -5.62
C LEU A 149 1.72 -10.12 -6.80
N PHE A 150 1.26 -9.00 -7.34
CA PHE A 150 0.40 -8.96 -8.50
C PHE A 150 1.03 -9.66 -9.71
N PHE A 151 2.30 -9.35 -10.02
CA PHE A 151 3.04 -10.02 -11.10
C PHE A 151 3.26 -11.50 -10.84
N LEU A 152 3.57 -11.90 -9.60
CA LEU A 152 3.69 -13.32 -9.23
C LEU A 152 2.36 -14.07 -9.42
N ASN A 153 1.24 -13.45 -9.05
CA ASN A 153 -0.10 -14.02 -9.22
C ASN A 153 -0.47 -14.21 -10.70
N ILE A 154 -0.12 -13.25 -11.57
CA ILE A 154 -0.31 -13.38 -13.02
C ILE A 154 0.54 -14.53 -13.58
N ARG A 155 1.83 -14.59 -13.23
CA ARG A 155 2.75 -15.62 -13.72
C ARG A 155 2.31 -17.03 -13.32
N LYS A 156 1.85 -17.21 -12.08
CA LYS A 156 1.34 -18.51 -11.59
C LYS A 156 0.13 -18.97 -12.41
N ASN A 157 -0.79 -18.06 -12.71
CA ASN A 157 -1.99 -18.36 -13.48
C ASN A 157 -1.66 -18.79 -14.92
N HIS A 158 -0.72 -18.08 -15.56
CA HIS A 158 -0.27 -18.42 -16.92
C HIS A 158 0.35 -19.82 -16.99
N ARG A 159 1.19 -20.20 -16.01
CA ARG A 159 1.73 -21.56 -15.93
C ARG A 159 0.65 -22.62 -15.74
N GLN A 160 -0.35 -22.35 -14.89
CA GLN A 160 -1.45 -23.29 -14.68
C GLN A 160 -2.28 -23.50 -15.95
N SER A 161 -2.58 -22.43 -16.70
CA SER A 161 -3.30 -22.54 -17.99
C SER A 161 -2.56 -23.45 -18.98
N ILE A 162 -1.26 -23.22 -19.19
CA ILE A 162 -0.45 -24.03 -20.11
C ILE A 162 -0.45 -25.52 -19.71
N SER A 163 -0.33 -25.83 -18.41
CA SER A 163 -0.36 -27.22 -17.95
C SER A 163 -1.71 -27.89 -18.20
N TYR A 164 -2.83 -27.17 -18.09
CA TYR A 164 -4.14 -27.71 -18.43
C TYR A 164 -4.28 -27.95 -19.94
N ASP A 165 -3.79 -27.03 -20.77
CA ASP A 165 -3.83 -27.17 -22.23
C ASP A 165 -2.99 -28.37 -22.70
N LEU A 166 -1.79 -28.57 -22.13
CA LEU A 166 -0.94 -29.74 -22.43
C LEU A 166 -1.61 -31.07 -22.03
N LEU A 167 -2.22 -31.13 -20.84
CA LEU A 167 -2.94 -32.32 -20.37
C LEU A 167 -4.16 -32.65 -21.25
N ILE A 168 -4.82 -31.64 -21.81
CA ILE A 168 -5.94 -31.84 -22.75
C ILE A 168 -5.43 -32.37 -24.08
N VAL A 169 -4.28 -31.87 -24.57
CA VAL A 169 -3.64 -32.35 -25.80
C VAL A 169 -3.19 -33.81 -25.65
N GLU A 170 -2.44 -34.14 -24.57
CA GLU A 170 -2.02 -35.53 -24.30
C GLU A 170 -3.21 -36.49 -24.19
N ARG A 171 -4.33 -36.06 -23.56
CA ARG A 171 -5.53 -36.89 -23.46
C ARG A 171 -6.25 -37.09 -24.80
N LYS A 172 -6.13 -36.14 -25.74
CA LYS A 172 -6.68 -36.27 -27.10
C LYS A 172 -5.79 -37.15 -27.97
N GLU A 173 -4.47 -37.06 -27.83
CA GLU A 173 -3.52 -37.85 -28.62
C GLU A 173 -3.39 -39.29 -28.10
N GLY A 174 -3.53 -39.52 -26.78
CA GLY A 174 -3.51 -40.84 -26.16
C GLY A 174 -4.77 -41.70 -26.36
N MET A 175 -5.84 -41.18 -26.99
CA MET A 175 -7.04 -41.95 -27.34
C MET A 175 -6.98 -42.61 -28.74
N PHE A 176 -5.83 -42.54 -29.43
CA PHE A 176 -5.63 -43.13 -30.76
C PHE A 176 -4.82 -44.44 -30.79
N TYR A 177 -4.73 -45.15 -29.65
CA TYR A 177 -4.21 -46.52 -29.61
C TYR A 177 -5.28 -47.48 -29.09
N LEU A 178 -6.17 -47.91 -30.00
CA LEU A 178 -7.00 -49.10 -29.90
C LEU A 178 -6.96 -49.83 -31.24
#